data_AF-A0A958RB19-F1
#
_entry.id   AF-A0A958RB19-F1
#
_cell.length_a   1.000
_cell.length_b   1.000
_cell.length_c   1.000
_cell.angle_alpha   90.00
_cell.angle_beta   90.00
_cell.angle_gamma   90.00
#
_symmetry.space_group_name_H-M   'P 1'
#
loop_
_entity.id
_entity.type
_entity.pdbx_description
1 polymer ?
#
loop_
_entity_poly.entity_id
_entity_poly.type
_entity_poly.pdbx_seq_one_letter_code
_entity_poly.pdbx_strand_id
1 'polypeptide(L)' 'FTISPGDYASFDSGRSSWVVEPGSYQVEIGASSEDIRQTLQFEVSKELVIEKLSPLLRPKGEINELHPD' A
#
# COMPACT_ATOMS: atom_id res chain seq x y z
N PHE A 1 -18.53 7.74 -1.26
CA PHE A 1 -17.52 6.78 -0.77
C PHE A 1 -16.39 7.59 -0.13
N THR A 2 -15.68 7.02 0.83
CA THR A 2 -14.56 7.68 1.51
C THR A 2 -13.39 6.71 1.51
N ILE A 3 -12.20 7.16 1.13
CA ILE A 3 -10.96 6.38 1.15
C ILE A 3 -10.13 6.88 2.32
N SER A 4 -9.70 5.97 3.18
CA SER A 4 -8.85 6.20 4.33
C SER A 4 -7.43 5.66 4.07
N PRO A 5 -6.40 6.14 4.79
CA PRO A 5 -5.03 5.66 4.62
C PRO A 5 -4.85 4.14 4.72
N GLY A 6 -5.66 3.46 5.53
CA GLY A 6 -5.61 2.00 5.65
C GLY A 6 -6.07 1.25 4.39
N ASP A 7 -6.84 1.90 3.51
CA ASP A 7 -7.37 1.28 2.29
C ASP A 7 -6.30 1.15 1.18
N TYR A 8 -5.19 1.89 1.30
CA TYR A 8 -4.08 1.90 0.33
C TYR A 8 -2.70 1.73 0.99
N ALA A 9 -2.66 1.24 2.23
CA ALA A 9 -1.41 0.92 2.91
C ALA A 9 -0.83 -0.41 2.38
N SER A 10 0.50 -0.48 2.32
CA SER A 10 1.24 -1.70 2.06
C SER A 10 1.86 -2.23 3.36
N PHE A 11 1.98 -3.56 3.48
CA PHE A 11 2.60 -4.16 4.65
C PHE A 11 4.12 -4.25 4.47
N ASP A 12 4.85 -3.58 5.35
CA ASP A 12 6.30 -3.70 5.45
C ASP A 12 6.64 -4.87 6.38
N SER A 13 7.07 -6.00 5.80
CA SER A 13 7.40 -7.23 6.53
C SER A 13 8.63 -7.08 7.43
N GLY A 14 9.59 -6.25 7.03
CA GLY A 14 10.82 -5.96 7.78
C GLY A 14 10.53 -5.24 9.10
N ARG A 15 9.63 -4.27 9.06
CA ARG A 15 9.19 -3.47 10.22
C ARG A 15 7.97 -4.04 10.94
N SER A 16 7.24 -4.96 10.31
CA SER A 16 5.95 -5.50 10.80
C SER A 16 4.92 -4.38 11.01
N SER A 17 4.73 -3.56 9.99
CA SER A 17 3.84 -2.39 10.04
C SER A 17 3.07 -2.22 8.73
N TRP A 18 1.85 -1.71 8.83
CA TRP A 18 1.11 -1.14 7.71
C TRP A 18 1.55 0.30 7.49
N VAL A 19 2.02 0.61 6.29
CA VAL A 19 2.58 1.93 5.95
C VAL A 19 2.03 2.46 4.64
N VAL A 20 1.98 3.79 4.53
CA VAL A 20 1.81 4.51 3.28
C VAL A 20 3.11 5.27 3.03
N GLU A 21 3.81 4.93 1.96
CA GLU A 21 5.07 5.58 1.59
C GLU A 21 4.82 6.98 1.00
N PRO A 22 5.79 7.91 1.12
CA PRO A 22 5.66 9.20 0.45
C PRO A 22 5.70 9.02 -1.07
N GLY A 23 4.85 9.76 -1.78
CA GLY A 23 4.79 9.72 -3.24
C GLY A 23 3.45 10.14 -3.81
N SER A 24 3.35 9.99 -5.13
CA SER A 24 2.14 10.29 -5.89
C SER A 24 1.22 9.08 -5.90
N TYR A 25 -0.02 9.29 -5.51
CA TYR A 25 -1.06 8.27 -5.49
C TYR A 25 -2.16 8.65 -6.49
N GLN A 26 -2.54 7.69 -7.33
CA GLN A 26 -3.64 7.82 -8.29
C GLN A 26 -4.81 6.94 -7.86
N VAL A 27 -5.98 7.56 -7.72
CA VAL A 27 -7.25 6.87 -7.53
C VAL A 27 -7.94 6.75 -8.88
N GLU A 28 -8.35 5.54 -9.23
CA GLU A 28 -9.06 5.23 -10.47
C GLU A 28 -10.47 4.75 -10.16
N ILE A 29 -11.45 5.25 -10.92
CA ILE A 29 -12.87 4.93 -10.74
C ILE A 29 -13.41 4.48 -12.09
N GLY A 30 -13.95 3.27 -12.13
CA GLY A 30 -14.36 2.61 -13.36
C GLY A 30 -15.50 1.62 -13.18
N ALA A 31 -16.01 1.08 -14.28
CA ALA A 31 -16.92 -0.07 -14.23
C ALA A 31 -16.17 -1.40 -14.06
N SER A 32 -14.87 -1.41 -14.34
CA SER A 32 -13.92 -2.49 -14.06
C SER A 32 -12.51 -1.90 -13.95
N SER A 33 -11.52 -2.70 -13.58
CA SER A 33 -10.10 -2.31 -13.64
C SER A 33 -9.59 -2.04 -15.07
N GLU A 34 -10.34 -2.47 -16.09
CA GLU A 34 -10.02 -2.25 -17.51
C GLU A 34 -10.83 -1.10 -18.14
N ASP A 35 -11.92 -0.66 -17.49
CA ASP A 35 -12.80 0.43 -17.94
C ASP A 35 -12.80 1.55 -16.88
N ILE A 36 -11.73 2.33 -16.86
CA ILE A 36 -11.54 3.49 -15.98
C ILE A 36 -12.20 4.73 -16.61
N ARG A 37 -13.04 5.40 -15.84
CA ARG A 37 -13.86 6.53 -16.28
C ARG A 37 -13.50 7.85 -15.61
N GLN A 38 -12.85 7.81 -14.45
CA GLN A 38 -12.35 8.97 -13.73
C GLN A 38 -11.05 8.65 -13.01
N THR A 39 -10.20 9.67 -12.88
CA THR A 39 -8.91 9.59 -12.17
C THR A 39 -8.74 10.81 -11.28
N LEU A 40 -8.12 10.63 -10.11
CA LEU A 40 -7.70 11.70 -9.21
C LEU A 40 -6.29 11.41 -8.73
N GLN A 41 -5.44 12.43 -8.67
CA GLN A 41 -4.09 12.30 -8.13
C GLN A 41 -3.95 13.14 -6.85
N PHE A 42 -3.18 12.62 -5.89
CA PHE A 42 -2.82 13.33 -4.68
C PHE A 42 -1.41 12.92 -4.22
N GLU A 43 -0.79 13.77 -3.42
CA GLU A 43 0.56 13.55 -2.91
C GLU A 43 0.54 13.20 -1.43
N VAL A 44 1.31 12.18 -1.05
CA VAL A 44 1.66 11.87 0.33
C VAL A 44 3.06 12.41 0.57
N SER A 45 3.16 13.50 1.34
CA SER A 45 4.44 14.22 1.52
C SER A 45 5.42 13.53 2.47
N LYS A 46 4.93 12.65 3.34
CA LYS A 46 5.73 11.92 4.33
C LYS A 46 5.11 10.55 4.58
N GLU A 47 5.94 9.59 4.95
CA GLU A 47 5.47 8.27 5.35
C GLU A 47 4.43 8.35 6.48
N LEU A 48 3.37 7.56 6.36
CA LEU A 48 2.37 7.35 7.40
C LEU A 48 2.49 5.92 7.92
N VAL A 49 2.76 5.75 9.21
CA VAL A 49 2.65 4.45 9.88
C VAL A 49 1.20 4.31 10.35
N ILE A 50 0.44 3.45 9.68
CA ILE A 50 -0.99 3.25 9.95
C ILE A 50 -1.18 2.38 11.18
N GLU A 51 -0.43 1.27 11.24
CA GLU A 51 -0.46 0.35 12.36
C GLU A 51 0.90 -0.35 12.49
N LYS A 52 1.38 -0.49 13.72
CA LYS A 52 2.58 -1.26 14.04
C LYS A 52 2.19 -2.52 14.78
N LEU A 53 2.67 -3.66 14.29
CA LEU A 53 2.35 -4.99 14.79
C LEU A 53 3.58 -5.68 15.38
N SER A 54 3.34 -6.80 16.05
CA SER A 54 4.39 -7.73 16.43
C SER A 54 4.81 -8.58 15.23
N PRO A 55 6.10 -8.94 15.10
CA PRO A 55 6.58 -9.81 14.03
C PRO A 55 6.12 -11.25 14.26
N LEU A 56 5.02 -11.64 13.60
CA LEU A 56 4.41 -12.98 13.70
C LEU A 56 4.42 -13.68 12.33
N LEU A 57 4.33 -15.02 12.32
CA LEU A 57 4.19 -15.85 11.11
C LEU A 57 5.28 -15.65 10.03
N ARG A 58 6.50 -15.29 10.43
CA ARG A 58 7.63 -15.15 9.49
C ARG A 58 7.99 -16.51 8.85
N PRO A 59 8.42 -16.53 7.59
CA PRO A 59 8.99 -17.72 6.96
C PRO A 59 10.14 -18.30 7.79
N LYS A 60 10.24 -19.64 7.84
CA LYS A 60 11.33 -20.33 8.56
C LYS A 60 12.63 -20.44 7.75
N GLY A 61 12.57 -20.16 6.46
CA GLY A 61 13.71 -20.18 5.54
C GLY A 61 13.65 -19.00 4.59
N GLU A 62 14.71 -18.82 3.80
CA GLU A 62 14.79 -17.75 2.82
C GLU A 62 13.76 -17.95 1.70
N ILE A 63 13.15 -16.84 1.28
CA ILE A 63 12.24 -16.77 0.14
C ILE A 63 12.81 -15.74 -0.81
N ASN A 64 12.87 -16.09 -2.10
CA ASN A 64 13.18 -15.13 -3.16
C ASN A 64 11.89 -14.41 -3.53
N GLU A 65 11.69 -13.23 -2.97
CA GLU A 65 10.54 -12.38 -3.30
C GLU A 65 10.69 -11.79 -4.70
N LEU A 66 9.57 -11.69 -5.42
CA LEU A 66 9.55 -10.95 -6.68
C LEU A 66 9.39 -9.48 -6.35
N HIS A 67 10.24 -8.66 -6.96
CA HIS A 67 10.15 -7.21 -6.89
C HIS A 67 9.72 -6.66 -8.26
N PRO A 68 8.96 -5.56 -8.30
CA PRO A 68 8.76 -4.80 -9.53
C PRO A 68 10.10 -4.40 -10.14
N ASP A 69 10.20 -4.40 -11.47
CA ASP A 69 11.38 -3.95 -12.22
C ASP A 69 11.66 -2.44 -12.04
#